data_AF-A0A5C4VLI8-F1
#
_entry.id   AF-A0A5C4VLI8-F1
#
_cell.length_a   1.000
_cell.length_b   1.000
_cell.length_c   1.000
_cell.angle_alpha   90.00
_cell.angle_beta   90.00
_cell.angle_gamma   90.00
#
_symmetry.space_group_name_H-M   'P 1'
#
loop_
_entity.id
_entity.type
_entity.pdbx_description
1 polymer ?
#
loop_
_entity_poly.entity_id
_entity_poly.type
_entity_poly.pdbx_seq_one_letter_code
_entity_poly.pdbx_strand_id
1 'polypeptide(L)'
;MQQADASASVCGVGCWWTDGDWDTGPVMSEQQAQPAGRPGRYQRSVVGLATSLVVTVVAIGGLLYVMGAFRHDLEVEPEAVDHLEIVRSAQRAGLDPIYPAALPKGWIATGVDVPTEDERGFMVRLLTDDERFVAVRQEDASPGALLSRWVDEDTEKRAGYTVPASVGSPVAREWKGYADSGGDSALVAEVGDQTVLVFGSAPVEDLRTIVDALVAEPAG
;
A
#
# COMPACT_ATOMS: atom_id res chain seq x y z
N MET A 1 -50.77 12.87 -22.91
CA MET A 1 -51.52 13.96 -22.24
C MET A 1 -50.63 15.20 -22.24
N GLN A 2 -51.20 16.31 -22.67
CA GLN A 2 -50.56 17.56 -23.09
C GLN A 2 -51.19 18.70 -22.29
N GLN A 3 -50.47 19.83 -22.18
CA GLN A 3 -50.81 21.14 -21.57
C GLN A 3 -50.64 21.20 -20.04
N ALA A 4 -49.86 22.10 -19.42
CA ALA A 4 -49.56 23.54 -19.58
C ALA A 4 -50.58 24.50 -18.92
N ASP A 5 -50.02 25.58 -18.35
CA ASP A 5 -50.61 26.81 -17.77
C ASP A 5 -51.06 26.76 -16.28
N ALA A 6 -50.83 27.77 -15.42
CA ALA A 6 -50.19 29.09 -15.53
C ALA A 6 -49.90 29.73 -14.14
N SER A 7 -48.90 30.62 -14.11
CA SER A 7 -48.80 31.94 -13.46
C SER A 7 -49.22 32.24 -11.99
N ALA A 8 -48.21 32.68 -11.23
CA ALA A 8 -48.05 34.02 -10.61
C ALA A 8 -48.56 34.36 -9.19
N SER A 9 -47.59 34.89 -8.42
CA SER A 9 -47.62 36.10 -7.55
C SER A 9 -48.02 36.05 -6.06
N VAL A 10 -46.99 36.34 -5.24
CA VAL A 10 -46.87 37.49 -4.30
C VAL A 10 -47.36 37.36 -2.83
N CYS A 11 -46.54 37.98 -1.96
CA CYS A 11 -46.73 38.35 -0.54
C CYS A 11 -46.60 37.21 0.48
N GLY A 12 -46.00 37.40 1.66
CA GLY A 12 -45.50 38.60 2.31
C GLY A 12 -45.04 38.16 3.71
N VAL A 13 -43.90 38.68 4.13
CA VAL A 13 -43.28 38.40 5.44
C VAL A 13 -44.14 39.05 6.53
N GLY A 14 -44.77 38.23 7.37
CA GLY A 14 -45.41 38.61 8.64
C GLY A 14 -45.07 37.52 9.66
N CYS A 15 -44.26 37.82 10.67
CA CYS A 15 -44.71 38.31 11.98
C CYS A 15 -45.38 37.21 12.83
N TRP A 16 -44.66 36.75 13.85
CA TRP A 16 -45.23 36.12 15.05
C TRP A 16 -44.53 36.65 16.31
N TRP A 17 -45.34 37.34 17.15
CA TRP A 17 -45.41 37.38 18.62
C TRP A 17 -44.14 37.66 19.48
N THR A 18 -44.12 38.37 20.61
CA THR A 18 -44.85 39.46 21.31
C THR A 18 -44.31 39.48 22.75
N ASP A 19 -44.07 40.68 23.28
CA ASP A 19 -44.28 41.18 24.65
C ASP A 19 -43.81 40.41 25.91
N GLY A 20 -42.97 41.11 26.66
CA GLY A 20 -42.63 40.89 28.07
C GLY A 20 -42.20 42.23 28.70
N ASP A 21 -43.20 42.91 29.25
CA ASP A 21 -43.21 44.20 29.94
C ASP A 21 -42.56 44.16 31.35
N TRP A 22 -41.62 45.07 31.62
CA TRP A 22 -41.27 45.54 32.97
C TRP A 22 -40.58 46.92 32.92
N ASP A 23 -41.41 47.97 32.90
CA ASP A 23 -41.11 49.33 33.35
C ASP A 23 -41.39 49.39 34.89
N THR A 24 -40.65 49.97 35.82
CA THR A 24 -39.95 51.26 35.91
C THR A 24 -39.04 51.27 37.15
N GLY A 25 -37.99 52.09 37.11
CA GLY A 25 -37.38 52.69 38.29
C GLY A 25 -36.61 53.95 37.84
N PRO A 26 -36.86 55.15 38.40
CA PRO A 26 -36.17 56.35 37.96
C PRO A 26 -34.87 56.54 38.74
N VAL A 27 -33.75 56.72 38.04
CA VAL A 27 -32.58 57.39 38.60
C VAL A 27 -32.07 58.44 37.62
N MET A 28 -32.04 59.66 38.14
CA MET A 28 -31.54 60.87 37.51
C MET A 28 -30.03 60.83 37.31
N SER A 29 -29.62 61.29 36.13
CA SER A 29 -28.48 62.17 35.87
C SER A 29 -27.08 61.75 36.34
N GLU A 30 -26.26 61.31 35.39
CA GLU A 30 -24.98 61.98 35.15
C GLU A 30 -24.61 61.93 33.66
N GLN A 31 -24.51 63.12 33.09
CA GLN A 31 -24.15 63.39 31.72
C GLN A 31 -22.62 63.31 31.63
N GLN A 32 -22.08 62.23 31.05
CA GLN A 32 -20.73 62.25 30.50
C GLN A 32 -20.79 61.80 29.04
N ALA A 33 -20.81 62.79 28.15
CA ALA A 33 -20.50 62.61 26.75
C ALA A 33 -19.07 62.05 26.64
N GLN A 34 -18.93 60.75 26.36
CA GLN A 34 -17.65 60.19 25.96
C GLN A 34 -17.40 60.55 24.48
N PRO A 35 -16.18 61.02 24.14
CA PRO A 35 -15.87 61.52 22.81
C PRO A 35 -15.87 60.37 21.79
N ALA A 36 -16.41 60.66 20.61
CA ALA A 36 -16.25 59.82 19.43
C ALA A 36 -14.78 59.82 18.97
N GLY A 37 -14.10 58.68 19.12
CA GLY A 37 -12.77 58.38 18.55
C GLY A 37 -12.28 57.06 19.12
N ARG A 38 -11.76 56.07 18.38
CA ARG A 38 -11.19 55.92 17.04
C ARG A 38 -11.39 54.44 16.66
N PRO A 39 -11.42 54.04 15.37
CA PRO A 39 -11.37 52.62 15.00
C PRO A 39 -10.05 52.03 15.50
N GLY A 40 -10.14 51.21 16.55
CA GLY A 40 -9.03 50.42 17.07
C GLY A 40 -8.61 49.44 16.00
N ARG A 41 -7.53 49.79 15.30
CA ARG A 41 -6.93 48.98 14.25
C ARG A 41 -6.65 47.60 14.83
N TYR A 42 -7.24 46.55 14.26
CA TYR A 42 -6.69 45.20 14.39
C TYR A 42 -5.27 45.26 13.81
N GLN A 43 -4.28 45.55 14.65
CA GLN A 43 -2.92 45.16 14.37
C GLN A 43 -2.97 43.64 14.39
N ARG A 44 -3.24 43.02 13.23
CA ARG A 44 -2.88 41.61 13.01
C ARG A 44 -1.40 41.55 13.35
N SER A 45 -1.09 41.04 14.53
CA SER A 45 0.28 41.06 15.00
C SER A 45 1.03 40.03 14.16
N VAL A 46 1.70 40.52 13.12
CA VAL A 46 2.63 39.74 12.29
C VAL A 46 3.67 39.09 13.21
N VAL A 47 4.00 39.76 14.31
CA VAL A 47 4.82 39.26 15.41
C VAL A 47 4.19 38.02 16.06
N GLY A 48 2.91 38.03 16.40
CA GLY A 48 2.21 36.88 16.99
C GLY A 48 2.19 35.67 16.05
N LEU A 49 1.95 35.90 14.75
CA LEU A 49 2.00 34.86 13.72
C LEU A 49 3.43 34.30 13.56
N ALA A 50 4.44 35.17 13.53
CA ALA A 50 5.83 34.75 13.45
C ALA A 50 6.24 33.96 14.70
N THR A 51 5.82 34.37 15.89
CA THR A 51 6.11 33.64 17.13
C THR A 51 5.39 32.30 17.19
N SER A 52 4.13 32.21 16.75
CA SER A 52 3.42 30.93 16.74
C SER A 52 4.05 29.97 15.73
N LEU A 53 4.45 30.45 14.56
CA LEU A 53 5.15 29.65 13.55
C LEU A 53 6.46 29.08 14.11
N VAL A 54 7.27 29.90 14.77
CA VAL A 54 8.53 29.45 15.37
C VAL A 54 8.28 28.42 16.46
N VAL A 55 7.34 28.66 17.37
CA VAL A 55 7.00 27.71 18.44
C VAL A 55 6.50 26.39 17.85
N THR A 56 5.65 26.42 16.83
CA THR A 56 5.17 25.22 16.14
C THR A 56 6.31 24.46 15.47
N VAL A 57 7.22 25.14 14.76
CA VAL A 57 8.37 24.49 14.13
C VAL A 57 9.29 23.86 15.18
N VAL A 58 9.53 24.54 16.30
CA VAL A 58 10.35 24.00 17.40
C VAL A 58 9.65 22.83 18.08
N ALA A 59 8.33 22.89 18.28
CA ALA A 59 7.56 21.80 18.86
C ALA A 59 7.53 20.57 17.94
N ILE A 60 7.31 20.76 16.64
CA ILE A 60 7.37 19.69 15.63
C ILE A 60 8.79 19.16 15.54
N GLY A 61 9.80 20.02 15.46
CA GLY A 61 11.21 19.63 15.40
C GLY A 61 11.65 18.86 16.65
N GLY A 62 11.23 19.29 17.84
CA GLY A 62 11.45 18.58 19.09
C GLY A 62 10.73 17.23 19.13
N LEU A 63 9.47 17.18 18.66
CA LEU A 63 8.73 15.93 18.53
C LEU A 63 9.40 14.98 17.53
N LEU A 64 9.83 15.47 16.37
CA LEU A 64 10.55 14.67 15.36
C LEU A 64 11.91 14.21 15.89
N TYR A 65 12.61 15.05 16.64
CA TYR A 65 13.87 14.69 17.29
C TYR A 65 13.65 13.60 18.35
N VAL A 66 12.62 13.74 19.20
CA VAL A 66 12.23 12.71 20.17
C VAL A 66 11.79 11.44 19.44
N MET A 67 10.91 11.52 18.45
CA MET A 67 10.50 10.35 17.67
C MET A 67 11.67 9.70 16.91
N GLY A 68 12.66 10.47 16.48
CA GLY A 68 13.86 9.95 15.81
C GLY A 68 14.87 9.34 16.80
N ALA A 69 15.09 9.99 17.94
CA ALA A 69 16.03 9.54 18.97
C ALA A 69 15.49 8.37 19.80
N PHE A 70 14.16 8.28 19.96
CA PHE A 70 13.45 7.18 20.62
C PHE A 70 12.81 6.21 19.63
N ARG A 71 12.99 6.39 18.31
CA ARG A 71 12.99 5.25 17.39
C ARG A 71 14.22 4.45 17.76
N HIS A 72 14.06 3.54 18.73
CA HIS A 72 14.82 2.31 18.67
C HIS A 72 14.56 1.77 17.27
N ASP A 73 15.62 1.49 16.52
CA ASP A 73 15.55 0.58 15.39
C ASP A 73 14.91 -0.69 15.95
N LEU A 74 13.59 -0.78 15.85
CA LEU A 74 12.89 -2.03 15.94
C LEU A 74 13.40 -2.75 14.70
N GLU A 75 14.53 -3.44 14.83
CA GLU A 75 14.93 -4.52 13.95
C GLU A 75 13.78 -5.53 14.06
N VAL A 76 12.72 -5.27 13.31
CA VAL A 76 11.65 -6.23 13.06
C VAL A 76 12.27 -7.19 12.06
N GLU A 77 12.99 -8.18 12.59
CA GLU A 77 13.46 -9.30 11.80
C GLU A 77 12.25 -9.91 11.08
N PRO A 78 12.34 -10.17 9.76
CA PRO A 78 11.24 -10.75 9.02
C PRO A 78 10.83 -12.10 9.63
N GLU A 79 9.54 -12.26 9.95
CA GLU A 79 9.03 -13.46 10.58
C GLU A 79 8.93 -14.60 9.56
N ALA A 80 9.55 -15.74 9.85
CA ALA A 80 9.46 -16.93 9.02
C ALA A 80 8.09 -17.60 9.18
N VAL A 81 7.41 -17.86 8.07
CA VAL A 81 6.14 -18.60 8.03
C VAL A 81 6.34 -20.02 7.52
N ASP A 82 5.52 -20.96 7.99
CA ASP A 82 5.45 -22.32 7.42
C ASP A 82 4.65 -22.28 6.11
N HIS A 83 5.34 -22.03 5.00
CA HIS A 83 4.72 -21.94 3.68
C HIS A 83 4.12 -23.28 3.23
N LEU A 84 4.68 -24.41 3.67
CA LEU A 84 4.19 -25.74 3.31
C LEU A 84 2.84 -26.04 3.95
N GLU A 85 2.61 -25.58 5.19
CA GLU A 85 1.28 -25.69 5.82
C GLU A 85 0.19 -24.94 5.02
N ILE A 86 0.52 -23.74 4.54
CA ILE A 86 -0.40 -22.93 3.72
C ILE A 86 -0.63 -23.58 2.36
N VAL A 87 0.43 -24.06 1.70
CA VAL A 87 0.35 -24.82 0.43
C VAL A 87 -0.54 -26.06 0.58
N ARG A 88 -0.34 -26.86 1.63
CA ARG A 88 -1.21 -28.04 1.88
C ARG A 88 -2.66 -27.64 2.07
N SER A 89 -2.91 -26.52 2.75
CA SER A 89 -4.27 -26.00 2.94
C SER A 89 -4.89 -25.55 1.62
N ALA A 90 -4.13 -24.86 0.77
CA ALA A 90 -4.55 -24.48 -0.58
C ALA A 90 -4.85 -25.70 -1.47
N GLN A 91 -4.00 -26.74 -1.41
CA GLN A 91 -4.21 -27.99 -2.14
C GLN A 91 -5.47 -28.74 -1.69
N ARG A 92 -5.76 -28.77 -0.38
CA ARG A 92 -7.03 -29.33 0.15
C ARG A 92 -8.25 -28.54 -0.31
N ALA A 93 -8.09 -27.26 -0.62
CA ALA A 93 -9.14 -26.43 -1.21
C ALA A 93 -9.29 -26.63 -2.74
N GLY A 94 -8.51 -27.53 -3.35
CA GLY A 94 -8.57 -27.86 -4.77
C GLY A 94 -7.75 -26.93 -5.68
N LEU A 95 -6.81 -26.18 -5.11
CA LEU A 95 -5.84 -25.41 -5.88
C LEU A 95 -4.62 -26.26 -6.22
N ASP A 96 -3.96 -25.95 -7.33
CA ASP A 96 -2.70 -26.59 -7.76
C ASP A 96 -1.54 -25.59 -7.69
N PRO A 97 -1.13 -25.15 -6.49
CA PRO A 97 -0.06 -24.17 -6.34
C PRO A 97 1.29 -24.76 -6.76
N ILE A 98 2.08 -23.94 -7.45
CA ILE A 98 3.50 -24.19 -7.73
C ILE A 98 4.32 -23.50 -6.66
N TYR A 99 5.13 -24.27 -5.93
CA TYR A 99 5.85 -23.80 -4.76
C TYR A 99 7.25 -24.44 -4.67
N PRO A 100 8.20 -23.80 -3.98
CA PRO A 100 9.49 -24.41 -3.69
C PRO A 100 9.33 -25.48 -2.59
N ALA A 101 9.67 -26.73 -2.92
CA ALA A 101 9.55 -27.87 -2.01
C ALA A 101 10.53 -27.77 -0.81
N ALA A 102 11.69 -27.18 -1.05
CA ALA A 102 12.69 -26.89 -0.03
C ALA A 102 13.27 -25.51 -0.29
N LEU A 103 13.58 -24.79 0.79
CA LEU A 103 14.27 -23.51 0.69
C LEU A 103 15.78 -23.72 0.86
N PRO A 104 16.62 -22.92 0.17
CA PRO A 104 18.04 -22.88 0.43
C PRO A 104 18.34 -22.57 1.91
N LYS A 105 19.53 -22.98 2.37
CA LYS A 105 19.92 -22.78 3.77
C LYS A 105 19.96 -21.29 4.10
N GLY A 106 19.32 -20.90 5.20
CA GLY A 106 19.29 -19.52 5.68
C GLY A 106 18.17 -18.67 5.07
N TRP A 107 17.49 -19.18 4.05
CA TRP A 107 16.35 -18.49 3.46
C TRP A 107 15.09 -18.74 4.27
N ILE A 108 14.18 -17.78 4.23
CA ILE A 108 12.89 -17.85 4.93
C ILE A 108 11.76 -17.50 3.97
N ALA A 109 10.61 -18.15 4.14
CA ALA A 109 9.37 -17.66 3.57
C ALA A 109 8.79 -16.60 4.50
N THR A 110 8.42 -15.45 3.95
CA THR A 110 7.84 -14.32 4.70
C THR A 110 6.34 -14.19 4.49
N GLY A 111 5.77 -14.95 3.55
CA GLY A 111 4.35 -14.97 3.31
C GLY A 111 3.95 -15.86 2.14
N VAL A 112 2.68 -16.25 2.14
CA VAL A 112 2.04 -16.95 1.03
C VAL A 112 0.70 -16.27 0.77
N ASP A 113 0.50 -15.82 -0.46
CA ASP A 113 -0.74 -15.20 -0.90
C ASP A 113 -1.52 -16.24 -1.72
N VAL A 114 -2.73 -16.55 -1.27
CA VAL A 114 -3.64 -17.54 -1.89
C VAL A 114 -4.68 -16.78 -2.72
N PRO A 115 -5.11 -17.29 -3.89
CA PRO A 115 -6.13 -16.64 -4.70
C PRO A 115 -7.40 -16.34 -3.90
N THR A 116 -7.92 -15.11 -4.06
CA THR A 116 -9.19 -14.63 -3.50
C THR A 116 -9.97 -13.85 -4.58
N GLU A 117 -11.09 -13.22 -4.22
CA GLU A 117 -11.80 -12.33 -5.16
C GLU A 117 -10.95 -11.10 -5.55
N ASP A 118 -10.15 -10.58 -4.61
CA ASP A 118 -9.31 -9.39 -4.80
C ASP A 118 -7.88 -9.72 -5.26
N GLU A 119 -7.34 -10.88 -4.86
CA GLU A 119 -5.99 -11.32 -5.20
C GLU A 119 -6.04 -12.45 -6.24
N ARG A 120 -5.58 -12.17 -7.46
CA ARG A 120 -5.58 -13.15 -8.55
C ARG A 120 -4.30 -13.96 -8.53
N GLY A 121 -4.35 -15.26 -8.29
CA GLY A 121 -3.16 -16.11 -8.39
C GLY A 121 -2.45 -16.35 -7.07
N PHE A 122 -1.54 -17.32 -7.09
CA PHE A 122 -0.83 -17.82 -5.91
C PHE A 122 0.58 -17.22 -5.86
N MET A 123 1.03 -16.77 -4.69
CA MET A 123 2.38 -16.25 -4.51
C MET A 123 3.04 -16.82 -3.26
N VAL A 124 4.33 -17.14 -3.34
CA VAL A 124 5.21 -17.37 -2.18
C VAL A 124 6.26 -16.28 -2.17
N ARG A 125 6.38 -15.58 -1.04
CA ARG A 125 7.37 -14.52 -0.80
C ARG A 125 8.50 -15.06 0.08
N LEU A 126 9.72 -14.85 -0.35
CA LEU A 126 10.94 -15.38 0.26
C LEU A 126 11.95 -14.26 0.50
N LEU A 127 12.79 -14.44 1.51
CA LEU A 127 14.02 -13.67 1.71
C LEU A 127 15.21 -14.61 1.71
N THR A 128 16.28 -14.19 1.02
CA THR A 128 17.57 -14.87 1.06
C THR A 128 18.26 -14.67 2.41
N ASP A 129 19.36 -15.39 2.63
CA ASP A 129 20.25 -15.20 3.79
C ASP A 129 20.91 -13.81 3.84
N ASP A 130 21.08 -13.18 2.67
CA ASP A 130 21.50 -11.78 2.51
C ASP A 130 20.31 -10.79 2.48
N GLU A 131 19.15 -11.20 2.98
CA GLU A 131 17.90 -10.39 3.05
C GLU A 131 17.42 -9.85 1.69
N ARG A 132 17.76 -10.52 0.59
CA ARG A 132 17.28 -10.16 -0.75
C ARG A 132 15.92 -10.79 -1.02
N PHE A 133 15.08 -10.06 -1.75
CA PHE A 133 13.72 -10.51 -2.04
C PHE A 133 13.70 -11.48 -3.22
N VAL A 134 12.96 -12.58 -3.05
CA VAL A 134 12.57 -13.50 -4.12
C VAL A 134 11.11 -13.88 -3.95
N ALA A 135 10.34 -13.88 -5.03
CA ALA A 135 8.97 -14.37 -5.02
C ALA A 135 8.72 -15.33 -6.19
N VAL A 136 7.83 -16.29 -5.93
CA VAL A 136 7.29 -17.20 -6.93
C VAL A 136 5.82 -16.86 -7.09
N ARG A 137 5.40 -16.49 -8.29
CA ARG A 137 4.01 -16.12 -8.63
C ARG A 137 3.48 -17.03 -9.71
N GLN A 138 2.27 -17.51 -9.53
CA GLN A 138 1.52 -18.33 -10.49
C GLN A 138 0.17 -17.69 -10.73
N GLU A 139 -0.15 -17.38 -11.99
CA GLU A 139 -1.41 -16.74 -12.36
C GLU A 139 -1.80 -17.09 -13.80
N ASP A 140 -3.10 -17.16 -14.07
CA ASP A 140 -3.64 -17.22 -15.45
C ASP A 140 -3.60 -15.80 -16.04
N ALA A 141 -2.41 -15.41 -16.47
CA ALA A 141 -2.11 -14.13 -17.09
C ALA A 141 -0.93 -14.28 -18.06
N SER A 142 -0.87 -13.42 -19.07
CA SER A 142 0.25 -13.43 -20.02
C SER A 142 1.58 -13.06 -19.33
N PRO A 143 2.73 -13.58 -19.82
CA PRO A 143 4.06 -13.21 -19.31
C PRO A 143 4.30 -11.69 -19.23
N GLY A 144 3.90 -10.94 -20.26
CA GLY A 144 4.07 -9.49 -20.29
C GLY A 144 3.26 -8.75 -19.23
N ALA A 145 2.03 -9.22 -18.95
CA ALA A 145 1.19 -8.65 -17.91
C ALA A 145 1.76 -8.89 -16.51
N LEU A 146 2.32 -10.08 -16.26
CA LEU A 146 2.96 -10.38 -14.97
C LEU A 146 4.26 -9.59 -14.79
N LEU A 147 5.10 -9.49 -15.83
CA LEU A 147 6.32 -8.69 -15.77
C LEU A 147 6.02 -7.21 -15.48
N SER A 148 5.07 -6.63 -16.21
CA SER A 148 4.66 -5.23 -16.02
C SER A 148 4.09 -4.96 -14.64
N ARG A 149 3.38 -5.93 -14.04
CA ARG A 149 2.76 -5.77 -12.72
C ARG A 149 3.73 -5.98 -11.56
N TRP A 150 4.66 -6.92 -11.69
CA TRP A 150 5.44 -7.43 -10.54
C TRP A 150 6.92 -7.11 -10.61
N VAL A 151 7.44 -6.72 -11.78
CA VAL A 151 8.85 -6.38 -11.97
C VAL A 151 8.93 -4.90 -12.36
N ASP A 152 8.68 -4.60 -13.63
CA ASP A 152 8.65 -3.24 -14.16
C ASP A 152 7.91 -3.24 -15.51
N GLU A 153 7.31 -2.10 -15.89
CA GLU A 153 6.67 -1.92 -17.19
C GLU A 153 7.70 -2.04 -18.33
N ASP A 154 8.91 -1.54 -18.11
CA ASP A 154 10.02 -1.47 -19.06
C ASP A 154 11.10 -2.53 -18.76
N THR A 155 10.70 -3.80 -18.70
CA THR A 155 11.67 -4.92 -18.54
C THR A 155 12.45 -5.21 -19.82
N GLU A 156 13.76 -5.44 -19.66
CA GLU A 156 14.65 -5.84 -20.75
C GLU A 156 14.86 -7.36 -20.76
N LYS A 157 14.90 -7.96 -21.95
CA LYS A 157 15.23 -9.39 -22.09
C LYS A 157 16.68 -9.65 -21.71
N ARG A 158 16.91 -10.72 -20.96
CA ARG A 158 18.22 -11.22 -20.54
C ARG A 158 18.39 -12.67 -20.94
N ALA A 159 19.54 -13.24 -20.60
CA ALA A 159 19.75 -14.67 -20.73
C ALA A 159 18.71 -15.41 -19.88
N GLY A 160 18.01 -16.36 -20.50
CA GLY A 160 17.10 -17.24 -19.81
C GLY A 160 17.80 -18.28 -18.95
N TYR A 161 17.06 -19.30 -18.55
CA TYR A 161 17.58 -20.43 -17.81
C TYR A 161 17.00 -21.75 -18.32
N THR A 162 17.88 -22.72 -18.54
CA THR A 162 17.51 -24.09 -18.89
C THR A 162 17.79 -24.97 -17.68
N VAL A 163 16.74 -25.56 -17.13
CA VAL A 163 16.84 -26.37 -15.92
C VAL A 163 17.66 -27.65 -16.20
N PRO A 164 18.71 -27.94 -15.40
CA PRO A 164 19.57 -29.10 -15.59
C PRO A 164 18.80 -30.43 -15.63
N ALA A 165 19.33 -31.41 -16.37
CA ALA A 165 18.75 -32.75 -16.44
C ALA A 165 18.78 -33.51 -15.10
N SER A 166 19.61 -33.06 -14.14
CA SER A 166 19.62 -33.59 -12.77
C SER A 166 18.34 -33.28 -12.00
N VAL A 167 17.59 -32.25 -12.39
CA VAL A 167 16.24 -31.99 -11.88
C VAL A 167 15.28 -32.90 -12.64
N GLY A 168 14.78 -33.94 -11.95
CA GLY A 168 13.99 -35.01 -12.55
C GLY A 168 12.67 -34.52 -13.16
N SER A 169 11.89 -33.82 -12.35
CA SER A 169 10.54 -33.34 -12.70
C SER A 169 10.41 -31.82 -12.49
N PRO A 170 11.10 -30.98 -13.29
CA PRO A 170 10.95 -29.55 -13.14
C PRO A 170 9.58 -29.11 -13.66
N VAL A 171 9.05 -28.05 -13.05
CA VAL A 171 7.82 -27.38 -13.46
C VAL A 171 7.87 -26.94 -14.93
N ALA A 172 9.00 -26.38 -15.36
CA ALA A 172 9.29 -26.07 -16.75
C ALA A 172 10.79 -26.24 -17.02
N ARG A 173 11.14 -26.72 -18.22
CA ARG A 173 12.55 -26.94 -18.59
C ARG A 173 13.24 -25.66 -19.07
N GLU A 174 12.50 -24.77 -19.73
CA GLU A 174 13.02 -23.53 -20.32
C GLU A 174 12.33 -22.31 -19.70
N TRP A 175 13.14 -21.34 -19.29
CA TRP A 175 12.71 -20.10 -18.66
C TRP A 175 13.26 -18.90 -19.42
N LYS A 176 12.40 -17.92 -19.67
CA LYS A 176 12.77 -16.63 -20.30
C LYS A 176 13.26 -15.68 -19.20
N GLY A 177 14.42 -15.05 -19.43
CA GLY A 177 15.03 -14.15 -18.45
C GLY A 177 14.75 -12.68 -18.77
N TYR A 178 14.52 -11.89 -17.72
CA TYR A 178 14.27 -10.46 -17.78
C TYR A 178 14.99 -9.76 -16.62
N ALA A 179 15.26 -8.47 -16.80
CA ALA A 179 15.73 -7.59 -15.73
C ALA A 179 15.19 -6.18 -15.94
N ASP A 180 15.15 -5.38 -14.89
CA ASP A 180 14.84 -3.96 -14.96
C ASP A 180 16.11 -3.11 -14.75
N SER A 181 15.93 -1.79 -14.78
CA SER A 181 17.00 -0.83 -14.45
C SER A 181 17.19 -0.63 -12.94
N GLY A 182 16.22 -1.03 -12.12
CA GLY A 182 16.22 -0.96 -10.66
C GLY A 182 17.08 -2.04 -9.98
N GLY A 183 17.48 -3.07 -10.72
CA GLY A 183 18.29 -4.19 -10.25
C GLY A 183 17.51 -5.47 -10.00
N ASP A 184 16.21 -5.50 -10.30
CA ASP A 184 15.37 -6.68 -10.17
C ASP A 184 15.55 -7.60 -11.39
N SER A 185 15.53 -8.89 -11.12
CA SER A 185 15.63 -9.95 -12.12
C SER A 185 14.36 -10.79 -12.11
N ALA A 186 14.05 -11.40 -13.26
CA ALA A 186 12.91 -12.28 -13.39
C ALA A 186 13.18 -13.45 -14.35
N LEU A 187 12.61 -14.61 -14.02
CA LEU A 187 12.53 -15.81 -14.84
C LEU A 187 11.05 -16.16 -15.04
N VAL A 188 10.65 -16.36 -16.29
CA VAL A 188 9.25 -16.63 -16.65
C VAL A 188 9.13 -17.92 -17.45
N ALA A 189 8.17 -18.76 -17.08
CA ALA A 189 7.78 -19.93 -17.85
C ALA A 189 6.25 -20.06 -17.93
N GLU A 190 5.78 -20.62 -19.04
CA GLU A 190 4.37 -20.94 -19.26
C GLU A 190 4.18 -22.43 -18.95
N VAL A 191 3.24 -22.75 -18.06
CA VAL A 191 2.99 -24.10 -17.52
C VAL A 191 1.50 -24.40 -17.65
N GLY A 192 1.14 -25.22 -18.64
CA GLY A 192 -0.26 -25.42 -19.01
C GLY A 192 -0.88 -24.10 -19.48
N ASP A 193 -2.01 -23.72 -18.86
CA ASP A 193 -2.71 -22.47 -19.13
C ASP A 193 -2.26 -21.31 -18.21
N GLN A 194 -1.28 -21.53 -17.34
CA GLN A 194 -0.81 -20.52 -16.38
C GLN A 194 0.62 -20.08 -16.67
N THR A 195 0.96 -18.90 -16.17
CA THR A 195 2.32 -18.39 -16.19
C THR A 195 2.91 -18.44 -14.78
N VAL A 196 4.14 -18.94 -14.68
CA VAL A 196 4.96 -18.91 -13.48
C VAL A 196 6.06 -17.88 -13.64
N LEU A 197 6.14 -16.96 -12.70
CA LEU A 197 7.12 -15.88 -12.62
C LEU A 197 7.92 -16.05 -11.32
N VAL A 198 9.24 -16.19 -11.44
CA VAL A 198 10.17 -16.11 -10.30
C VAL A 198 10.92 -14.79 -10.43
N PHE A 199 10.83 -13.91 -9.45
CA PHE A 199 11.34 -12.54 -9.56
C PHE A 199 11.80 -11.97 -8.23
N GLY A 200 12.58 -10.90 -8.28
CA GLY A 200 12.95 -10.11 -7.11
C GLY A 200 14.32 -9.44 -7.25
N SER A 201 14.80 -8.89 -6.14
CA SER A 201 16.05 -8.13 -6.05
C SER A 201 17.28 -8.99 -5.76
N ALA A 202 17.10 -10.30 -5.58
CA ALA A 202 18.20 -11.24 -5.48
C ALA A 202 18.88 -11.47 -6.85
N PRO A 203 20.17 -11.80 -6.87
CA PRO A 203 20.88 -12.20 -8.09
C PRO A 203 20.15 -13.31 -8.87
N VAL A 204 20.26 -13.30 -10.20
CA VAL A 204 19.60 -14.31 -11.05
C VAL A 204 19.96 -15.75 -10.70
N GLU A 205 21.15 -16.00 -10.14
CA GLU A 205 21.56 -17.34 -9.69
C GLU A 205 20.73 -17.86 -8.51
N ASP A 206 20.28 -16.96 -7.63
CA ASP A 206 19.40 -17.26 -6.50
C ASP A 206 17.99 -17.60 -7.02
N LEU A 207 17.52 -16.86 -8.03
CA LEU A 207 16.25 -17.16 -8.72
C LEU A 207 16.29 -18.54 -9.39
N ARG A 208 17.42 -18.92 -10.01
CA ARG A 208 17.62 -20.25 -10.61
C ARG A 208 17.56 -21.35 -9.56
N THR A 209 18.14 -21.11 -8.39
CA THR A 209 18.09 -22.05 -7.27
C THR A 209 16.65 -22.31 -6.84
N ILE A 210 15.80 -21.27 -6.81
CA ILE A 210 14.37 -21.44 -6.55
C ILE A 210 13.66 -22.19 -7.68
N VAL A 211 13.94 -21.84 -8.95
CA VAL A 211 13.38 -22.55 -10.11
C VAL A 211 13.67 -24.05 -10.05
N ASP A 212 14.88 -24.45 -9.68
CA ASP A 212 15.27 -25.86 -9.54
C ASP A 212 14.53 -26.59 -8.40
N ALA A 213 14.07 -25.84 -7.39
CA ALA A 213 13.35 -26.36 -6.22
C ALA A 213 11.82 -26.38 -6.40
N LEU A 214 11.29 -25.81 -7.49
CA LEU A 214 9.85 -25.74 -7.73
C LEU A 214 9.25 -27.12 -8.01
N VAL A 215 8.10 -27.36 -7.39
CA VAL A 215 7.26 -28.53 -7.65
C VAL A 215 5.81 -28.10 -7.85
N ALA A 216 5.08 -28.91 -8.62
CA ALA A 216 3.62 -28.83 -8.75
C ALA A 216 2.92 -30.00 -8.04
N GLU A 217 3.69 -30.90 -7.41
CA GLU A 217 3.17 -32.09 -6.76
C GLU A 217 2.57 -31.78 -5.38
N PRO A 218 1.61 -32.59 -4.90
CA PRO A 218 1.04 -32.44 -3.55
C PRO A 218 2.13 -32.37 -2.49
N ALA A 219 2.02 -31.40 -1.58
CA ALA A 219 2.92 -31.28 -0.45
C ALA A 219 2.64 -32.44 0.53
N GLY A 220 3.64 -33.32 0.68
CA GLY A 220 3.60 -34.48 1.58
C GLY A 220 3.51 -34.13 3.05
#